data_AF-A0A3C1B2J7-F1
#
_entry.id   AF-A0A3C1B2J7-F1
#
_cell.length_a   1.000
_cell.length_b   1.000
_cell.length_c   1.000
_cell.angle_alpha   90.00
_cell.angle_beta   90.00
_cell.angle_gamma   90.00
#
_symmetry.space_group_name_H-M   'P 1'
#
loop_
_entity.id
_entity.type
_entity.pdbx_description
1 polymer ?
#
loop_
_entity_poly.entity_id
_entity_poly.type
_entity_poly.pdbx_seq_one_letter_code
_entity_poly.pdbx_strand_id
1 'polypeptide(L)'
;MRTFFRFLIILILSSGIFVLVTNGIYFWFSQPVMTEYNDCKAALADGLPATASDRQARLAFYQDLMNRLNKQPAVIDDLNHQPWTFAVLIREDLSAAVPTLIDQARNGRQAVETYFAAIDELKADIADFKDAGNKPADGDFIARLNWFAGRIKAVAELEDLYGQLAQIPDIQMAGQLISRSELGLDAAAGEIAAIRQPVGDLETLVSQSDKLEAELDELYAVDPNAEDLGRVRSACGPMLARQNDMITAAQALRPALPVSLQSDLAGWQAGLTERAVFIEALQEWWRDSILLQQSLASAVKDRATAKRYIEDSLAEENVETAYLWTKTAEQYRLSMTSALEFANIYISRANEKAGILNNSRPAYRVALGMDPAVRPIGPIEEIVPEAFWLAE
;
A
#
# COMPACT_ATOMS: atom_id res chain seq x y z
N MET A 1 81.24 -50.04 43.31
CA MET A 1 80.16 -50.20 42.30
C MET A 1 78.78 -50.47 42.91
N ARG A 2 78.61 -51.44 43.82
CA ARG A 2 77.29 -51.86 44.34
C ARG A 2 76.51 -50.75 45.09
N THR A 3 77.22 -49.85 45.78
CA THR A 3 76.66 -48.67 46.46
C THR A 3 76.23 -47.56 45.50
N PHE A 4 77.02 -47.29 44.45
CA PHE A 4 76.68 -46.28 43.43
C PHE A 4 75.44 -46.68 42.61
N PHE A 5 75.33 -47.96 42.24
CA PHE A 5 74.14 -48.47 41.53
C PHE A 5 72.88 -48.39 42.39
N ARG A 6 72.96 -48.67 43.69
CA ARG A 6 71.85 -48.47 44.63
C ARG A 6 71.47 -47.00 44.76
N PHE A 7 72.44 -46.10 44.84
CA PHE A 7 72.20 -44.67 44.91
C PHE A 7 71.53 -44.14 43.63
N LEU A 8 71.99 -44.58 42.44
CA LEU A 8 71.40 -44.21 41.16
C LEU A 8 69.97 -44.73 41.00
N ILE A 9 69.70 -45.99 41.38
CA ILE A 9 68.35 -46.57 41.35
C ILE A 9 67.42 -45.83 42.33
N ILE A 10 67.90 -45.52 43.54
CA ILE A 10 67.14 -44.71 44.50
C ILE A 10 66.89 -43.32 43.92
N LEU A 11 67.86 -42.67 43.30
CA LEU A 11 67.69 -41.33 42.72
C LEU A 11 66.67 -41.32 41.57
N ILE A 12 66.71 -42.33 40.69
CA ILE A 12 65.75 -42.49 39.58
C ILE A 12 64.33 -42.80 40.10
N LEU A 13 64.21 -43.68 41.10
CA LEU A 13 62.93 -43.96 41.75
C LEU A 13 62.42 -42.73 42.50
N SER A 14 63.29 -41.98 43.16
CA SER A 14 62.96 -40.73 43.86
C SER A 14 62.51 -39.66 42.89
N SER A 15 63.17 -39.53 41.73
CA SER A 15 62.75 -38.58 40.68
C SER A 15 61.44 -39.00 40.03
N GLY A 16 61.22 -40.31 39.81
CA GLY A 16 59.97 -40.83 39.28
C GLY A 16 58.80 -40.63 40.27
N ILE A 17 59.02 -40.87 41.55
CA ILE A 17 58.05 -40.60 42.62
C ILE A 17 57.83 -39.10 42.78
N PHE A 18 58.87 -38.28 42.71
CA PHE A 18 58.76 -36.83 42.76
C PHE A 18 57.86 -36.32 41.63
N VAL A 19 58.11 -36.74 40.39
CA VAL A 19 57.28 -36.40 39.23
C VAL A 19 55.83 -36.88 39.40
N LEU A 20 55.61 -38.09 39.90
CA LEU A 20 54.26 -38.63 40.16
C LEU A 20 53.53 -37.86 41.26
N VAL A 21 54.20 -37.52 42.36
CA VAL A 21 53.62 -36.79 43.48
C VAL A 21 53.34 -35.34 43.07
N THR A 22 54.27 -34.68 42.37
CA THR A 22 54.04 -33.32 41.85
C THR A 22 52.92 -33.29 40.81
N ASN A 23 52.85 -34.28 39.91
CA ASN A 23 51.77 -34.38 38.92
C ASN A 23 50.42 -34.74 39.56
N GLY A 24 50.41 -35.56 40.61
CA GLY A 24 49.18 -35.91 41.34
C GLY A 24 48.62 -34.75 42.16
N ILE A 25 49.48 -34.01 42.86
CA ILE A 25 49.11 -32.77 43.57
C ILE A 25 48.63 -31.71 42.56
N TYR A 26 49.31 -31.60 41.41
CA TYR A 26 48.94 -30.73 40.30
C TYR A 26 47.56 -31.04 39.72
N PHE A 27 47.26 -32.31 39.45
CA PHE A 27 45.93 -32.72 39.01
C PHE A 27 44.87 -32.23 40.01
N TRP A 28 45.15 -32.35 41.31
CA TRP A 28 44.23 -31.92 42.37
C TRP A 28 43.99 -30.40 42.42
N PHE A 29 45.02 -29.58 42.20
CA PHE A 29 44.87 -28.12 42.20
C PHE A 29 44.29 -27.56 40.88
N SER A 30 44.57 -28.21 39.75
CA SER A 30 44.07 -27.80 38.43
C SER A 30 42.65 -28.32 38.15
N GLN A 31 42.22 -29.40 38.82
CA GLN A 31 40.91 -30.02 38.59
C GLN A 31 39.74 -29.04 38.73
N PRO A 32 39.62 -28.24 39.81
CA PRO A 32 38.46 -27.37 39.99
C PRO A 32 38.37 -26.31 38.88
N VAL A 33 39.51 -25.79 38.44
CA VAL A 33 39.62 -24.77 37.39
C VAL A 33 39.20 -25.35 36.04
N MET A 34 39.74 -26.52 35.69
CA MET A 34 39.43 -27.20 34.44
C MET A 34 38.01 -27.74 34.42
N THR A 35 37.48 -28.22 35.54
CA THR A 35 36.07 -28.62 35.67
C THR A 35 35.17 -27.41 35.43
N GLU A 36 35.40 -26.31 36.12
CA GLU A 36 34.58 -25.09 35.97
C GLU A 36 34.64 -24.52 34.55
N TYR A 37 35.83 -24.47 33.93
CA TYR A 37 36.00 -24.07 32.53
C TYR A 37 35.27 -25.00 31.56
N ASN A 38 35.45 -26.32 31.71
CA ASN A 38 34.81 -27.31 30.85
C ASN A 38 33.29 -27.29 31.01
N ASP A 39 32.79 -27.05 32.22
CA ASP A 39 31.37 -26.90 32.51
C ASP A 39 30.79 -25.65 31.82
N CYS A 40 31.48 -24.50 31.90
CA CYS A 40 31.04 -23.28 31.21
C CYS A 40 31.09 -23.44 29.69
N LYS A 41 32.14 -24.08 29.17
CA LYS A 41 32.30 -24.38 27.75
C LYS A 41 31.21 -25.33 27.26
N ALA A 42 30.92 -26.38 28.03
CA ALA A 42 29.84 -27.31 27.73
C ALA A 42 28.48 -26.61 27.77
N ALA A 43 28.21 -25.78 28.80
CA ALA A 43 26.96 -25.03 28.91
C ALA A 43 26.75 -24.05 27.73
N LEU A 44 27.80 -23.39 27.24
CA LEU A 44 27.71 -22.53 26.05
C LEU A 44 27.50 -23.33 24.77
N ALA A 45 28.09 -24.52 24.66
CA ALA A 45 27.91 -25.41 23.51
C ALA A 45 26.52 -26.07 23.49
N ASP A 46 26.01 -26.46 24.65
CA ASP A 46 24.67 -27.05 24.83
C ASP A 46 23.56 -26.00 24.72
N GLY A 47 23.89 -24.73 24.99
CA GLY A 47 22.96 -23.61 24.94
C GLY A 47 22.10 -23.47 26.19
N LEU A 48 20.96 -22.78 26.06
CA LEU A 48 20.05 -22.54 27.18
C LEU A 48 19.44 -23.85 27.70
N PRO A 49 19.41 -24.06 29.03
CA PRO A 49 18.77 -25.24 29.60
C PRO A 49 17.25 -25.19 29.40
N ALA A 50 16.62 -26.35 29.24
CA ALA A 50 15.17 -26.46 29.05
C ALA A 50 14.33 -25.85 30.20
N THR A 51 14.95 -25.64 31.37
CA THR A 51 14.35 -24.97 32.53
C THR A 51 14.29 -23.45 32.41
N ALA A 52 15.05 -22.84 31.48
CA ALA A 52 15.06 -21.40 31.25
C ALA A 52 13.93 -20.97 30.29
N SER A 53 12.69 -21.09 30.76
CA SER A 53 11.50 -20.83 29.93
C SER A 53 11.24 -19.36 29.66
N ASP A 54 11.49 -18.48 30.64
CA ASP A 54 11.20 -17.04 30.57
C ASP A 54 12.45 -16.15 30.39
N ARG A 55 12.20 -14.86 30.10
CA ARG A 55 13.25 -13.83 29.93
C ARG A 55 14.23 -13.81 31.10
N GLN A 56 13.74 -13.84 32.33
CA GLN A 56 14.57 -13.65 33.51
C GLN A 56 15.45 -14.86 33.78
N ALA A 57 14.95 -16.07 33.57
CA ALA A 57 15.71 -17.31 33.68
C ALA A 57 16.83 -17.38 32.63
N ARG A 58 16.56 -16.98 31.38
CA ARG A 58 17.56 -16.96 30.30
C ARG A 58 18.66 -15.93 30.55
N LEU A 59 18.30 -14.74 31.02
CA LEU A 59 19.29 -13.71 31.40
C LEU A 59 20.12 -14.14 32.60
N ALA A 60 19.50 -14.78 33.60
CA ALA A 60 20.21 -15.31 34.77
C ALA A 60 21.24 -16.38 34.39
N PHE A 61 20.92 -17.25 33.43
CA PHE A 61 21.86 -18.26 32.92
C PHE A 61 23.13 -17.65 32.34
N TYR A 62 23.01 -16.70 31.39
CA TYR A 62 24.19 -16.05 30.81
C TYR A 62 24.94 -15.19 31.83
N GLN A 63 24.23 -14.56 32.76
CA GLN A 63 24.85 -13.80 33.84
C GLN A 63 25.67 -14.70 34.78
N ASP A 64 25.17 -15.90 35.12
CA ASP A 64 25.90 -16.88 35.91
C ASP A 64 27.16 -17.36 35.20
N LEU A 65 27.06 -17.72 33.91
CA LEU A 65 28.21 -18.11 33.09
C LEU A 65 29.28 -17.02 33.04
N MET A 66 28.89 -15.77 32.81
CA MET A 66 29.83 -14.64 32.85
C MET A 66 30.45 -14.47 34.23
N ASN A 67 29.68 -14.59 35.32
CA ASN A 67 30.21 -14.48 36.69
C ASN A 67 31.23 -15.59 37.00
N ARG A 68 30.99 -16.81 36.52
CA ARG A 68 31.88 -17.97 36.66
C ARG A 68 33.15 -17.80 35.84
N LEU A 69 33.02 -17.41 34.56
CA LEU A 69 34.15 -17.14 33.66
C LEU A 69 35.01 -15.95 34.11
N ASN A 70 34.40 -14.89 34.63
CA ASN A 70 35.13 -13.71 35.14
C ASN A 70 35.93 -13.97 36.41
N LYS A 71 35.69 -15.09 37.11
CA LYS A 71 36.54 -15.53 38.24
C LYS A 71 37.80 -16.25 37.77
N GLN A 72 37.80 -16.78 36.54
CA GLN A 72 38.92 -17.56 36.00
C GLN A 72 40.23 -16.76 35.89
N PRO A 73 40.26 -15.47 35.49
CA PRO A 73 41.50 -14.70 35.43
C PRO A 73 42.26 -14.62 36.75
N ALA A 74 41.57 -14.46 37.89
CA ALA A 74 42.21 -14.44 39.21
C ALA A 74 42.80 -15.82 39.58
N VAL A 75 42.08 -16.89 39.24
CA VAL A 75 42.53 -18.27 39.43
C VAL A 75 43.72 -18.61 38.52
N ILE A 76 43.73 -18.11 37.28
CA ILE A 76 44.86 -18.18 36.36
C ILE A 76 46.05 -17.37 36.90
N ASP A 77 45.80 -16.22 37.55
CA ASP A 77 46.87 -15.41 38.14
C ASP A 77 47.52 -16.07 39.36
N ASP A 78 46.74 -16.78 40.17
CA ASP A 78 47.26 -17.62 41.26
C ASP A 78 48.14 -18.76 40.71
N LEU A 79 47.82 -19.31 39.52
CA LEU A 79 48.67 -20.28 38.82
C LEU A 79 49.97 -19.65 38.31
N ASN A 80 50.04 -18.33 38.08
CA ASN A 80 51.25 -17.62 37.63
C ASN A 80 52.37 -17.61 38.67
N HIS A 81 52.02 -17.83 39.94
CA HIS A 81 52.95 -17.82 41.06
C HIS A 81 53.53 -19.21 41.33
N GLN A 82 53.20 -20.20 40.50
CA GLN A 82 53.61 -21.60 40.65
C GLN A 82 54.77 -21.95 39.70
N PRO A 83 55.86 -22.59 40.18
CA PRO A 83 57.11 -22.75 39.42
C PRO A 83 57.12 -23.89 38.36
N TRP A 84 55.96 -24.40 37.91
CA TRP A 84 55.86 -25.68 37.18
C TRP A 84 55.48 -25.52 35.70
N THR A 85 56.12 -26.28 34.80
CA THR A 85 55.95 -26.19 33.33
C THR A 85 54.53 -26.48 32.82
N PHE A 86 53.78 -27.36 33.48
CA PHE A 86 52.42 -27.73 33.05
C PHE A 86 51.37 -26.64 33.33
N ALA A 87 51.59 -25.82 34.36
CA ALA A 87 50.76 -24.65 34.65
C ALA A 87 50.82 -23.61 33.52
N VAL A 88 51.94 -23.54 32.79
CA VAL A 88 52.12 -22.66 31.63
C VAL A 88 51.22 -23.07 30.46
N LEU A 89 51.07 -24.38 30.20
CA LEU A 89 50.23 -24.87 29.10
C LEU A 89 48.74 -24.62 29.37
N ILE A 90 48.27 -24.91 30.59
CA ILE A 90 46.89 -24.60 30.99
C ILE A 90 46.64 -23.09 30.96
N ARG A 91 47.63 -22.28 31.37
CA ARG A 91 47.55 -20.82 31.32
C ARG A 91 47.39 -20.31 29.89
N GLU A 92 48.22 -20.77 28.96
CA GLU A 92 48.15 -20.33 27.55
C GLU A 92 46.78 -20.67 26.95
N ASP A 93 46.31 -21.90 27.13
CA ASP A 93 45.00 -22.33 26.63
C ASP A 93 43.84 -21.54 27.25
N LEU A 94 43.82 -21.38 28.58
CA LEU A 94 42.74 -20.67 29.26
C LEU A 94 42.79 -19.15 29.00
N SER A 95 43.98 -18.55 28.94
CA SER A 95 44.13 -17.11 28.69
C SER A 95 43.63 -16.71 27.29
N ALA A 96 43.73 -17.62 26.31
CA ALA A 96 43.19 -17.42 24.96
C ALA A 96 41.69 -17.76 24.87
N ALA A 97 41.24 -18.84 25.54
CA ALA A 97 39.87 -19.34 25.40
C ALA A 97 38.84 -18.59 26.27
N VAL A 98 39.19 -18.24 27.51
CA VAL A 98 38.25 -17.61 28.46
C VAL A 98 37.67 -16.30 27.94
N PRO A 99 38.45 -15.36 27.34
CA PRO A 99 37.88 -14.15 26.74
C PRO A 99 36.85 -14.45 25.66
N THR A 100 37.12 -15.44 24.81
CA THR A 100 36.20 -15.86 23.74
C THR A 100 34.89 -16.41 24.30
N LEU A 101 34.95 -17.21 25.37
CA LEU A 101 33.74 -17.72 26.05
C LEU A 101 32.96 -16.61 26.77
N ILE A 102 33.65 -15.62 27.34
CA ILE A 102 33.01 -14.44 27.94
C ILE A 102 32.27 -13.65 26.86
N ASP A 103 32.88 -13.43 25.69
CA ASP A 103 32.25 -12.73 24.58
C ASP A 103 31.04 -13.53 24.03
N GLN A 104 31.15 -14.85 23.92
CA GLN A 104 30.00 -15.70 23.56
C GLN A 104 28.85 -15.60 24.58
N ALA A 105 29.15 -15.64 25.87
CA ALA A 105 28.13 -15.48 26.92
C ALA A 105 27.51 -14.08 26.91
N ARG A 106 28.30 -13.05 26.61
CA ARG A 106 27.82 -11.67 26.45
C ARG A 106 26.91 -11.55 25.24
N ASN A 107 27.29 -12.12 24.09
CA ASN A 107 26.48 -12.14 22.88
C ASN A 107 25.16 -12.89 23.12
N GLY A 108 25.20 -14.05 23.76
CA GLY A 108 23.99 -14.81 24.10
C GLY A 108 23.04 -14.01 25.01
N ARG A 109 23.59 -13.32 26.02
CA ARG A 109 22.79 -12.39 26.85
C ARG A 109 22.18 -11.27 26.01
N GLN A 110 22.98 -10.61 25.17
CA GLN A 110 22.53 -9.51 24.33
C GLN A 110 21.44 -9.95 23.34
N ALA A 111 21.56 -11.16 22.77
CA ALA A 111 20.55 -11.76 21.91
C ALA A 111 19.24 -11.96 22.66
N VAL A 112 19.27 -12.49 23.90
CA VAL A 112 18.07 -12.61 24.76
C VAL A 112 17.45 -11.24 25.05
N GLU A 113 18.25 -10.24 25.43
CA GLU A 113 17.75 -8.89 25.72
C GLU A 113 17.09 -8.26 24.49
N THR A 114 17.74 -8.35 23.33
CA THR A 114 17.24 -7.81 22.05
C THR A 114 15.97 -8.50 21.60
N TYR A 115 15.95 -9.84 21.67
CA TYR A 115 14.79 -10.65 21.31
C TYR A 115 13.57 -10.34 22.15
N PHE A 116 13.70 -10.29 23.48
CA PHE A 116 12.54 -10.00 24.33
C PHE A 116 12.10 -8.53 24.23
N ALA A 117 13.00 -7.59 23.97
CA ALA A 117 12.61 -6.22 23.67
C ALA A 117 11.76 -6.13 22.38
N ALA A 118 12.18 -6.80 21.31
CA ALA A 118 11.41 -6.87 20.07
C ALA A 118 10.06 -7.59 20.23
N ILE A 119 9.99 -8.62 21.08
CA ILE A 119 8.73 -9.28 21.44
C ILE A 119 7.80 -8.34 22.22
N ASP A 120 8.33 -7.55 23.15
CA ASP A 120 7.53 -6.63 23.94
C ASP A 120 6.94 -5.52 23.04
N GLU A 121 7.73 -5.03 22.07
CA GLU A 121 7.28 -4.10 21.02
C GLU A 121 6.20 -4.73 20.13
N LEU A 122 6.44 -5.93 19.59
CA LEU A 122 5.47 -6.65 18.77
C LEU A 122 4.16 -6.94 19.52
N LYS A 123 4.21 -7.23 20.82
CA LYS A 123 3.00 -7.41 21.64
C LYS A 123 2.22 -6.10 21.81
N ALA A 124 2.91 -4.97 21.94
CA ALA A 124 2.27 -3.67 21.98
C ALA A 124 1.57 -3.38 20.65
N ASP A 125 2.24 -3.61 19.52
CA ASP A 125 1.66 -3.40 18.19
C ASP A 125 0.45 -4.33 17.93
N ILE A 126 0.51 -5.58 18.40
CA ILE A 126 -0.64 -6.51 18.32
C ILE A 126 -1.80 -6.03 19.19
N ALA A 127 -1.53 -5.46 20.37
CA ALA A 127 -2.56 -4.89 21.22
C ALA A 127 -3.21 -3.67 20.55
N ASP A 128 -2.40 -2.78 19.98
CA ASP A 128 -2.86 -1.62 19.21
C ASP A 128 -3.68 -2.04 17.98
N PHE A 129 -3.29 -3.12 17.29
CA PHE A 129 -4.10 -3.68 16.20
C PHE A 129 -5.47 -4.19 16.67
N LYS A 130 -5.52 -4.87 17.82
CA LYS A 130 -6.79 -5.34 18.40
C LYS A 130 -7.66 -4.18 18.85
N ASP A 131 -7.05 -3.12 19.37
CA ASP A 131 -7.70 -1.89 19.79
C ASP A 131 -7.92 -0.90 18.64
N ALA A 132 -7.51 -1.22 17.39
CA ALA A 132 -7.50 -0.33 16.24
C ALA A 132 -8.90 0.19 15.86
N GLY A 133 -9.31 1.22 16.61
CA GLY A 133 -10.34 2.20 16.31
C GLY A 133 -11.77 1.69 16.32
N ASN A 134 -12.67 2.55 16.79
CA ASN A 134 -14.10 2.41 16.51
C ASN A 134 -14.28 2.33 15.00
N LYS A 135 -14.77 1.17 14.54
CA LYS A 135 -15.26 0.97 13.18
C LYS A 135 -16.02 2.24 12.73
N PRO A 136 -15.69 2.82 11.56
CA PRO A 136 -16.38 4.01 11.06
C PRO A 136 -17.89 3.82 11.10
N ALA A 137 -18.65 4.90 11.28
CA ALA A 137 -20.12 4.83 11.21
C ALA A 137 -20.59 4.20 9.89
N ASP A 138 -21.74 3.54 9.91
CA ASP A 138 -22.35 2.99 8.69
C ASP A 138 -22.67 4.13 7.71
N GLY A 139 -22.50 3.88 6.41
CA GLY A 139 -22.81 4.84 5.34
C GLY A 139 -21.62 5.61 4.74
N ASP A 140 -20.43 5.56 5.33
CA ASP A 140 -19.20 6.09 4.70
C ASP A 140 -18.37 4.94 4.10
N PHE A 141 -18.61 4.68 2.81
CA PHE A 141 -17.96 3.61 2.07
C PHE A 141 -16.43 3.76 2.02
N ILE A 142 -15.94 4.97 1.73
CA ILE A 142 -14.50 5.22 1.56
C ILE A 142 -13.78 5.10 2.90
N ALA A 143 -14.32 5.69 3.98
CA ALA A 143 -13.74 5.54 5.31
C ALA A 143 -13.70 4.07 5.75
N ARG A 144 -14.74 3.30 5.43
CA ARG A 144 -14.78 1.88 5.79
C ARG A 144 -13.82 1.03 4.99
N LEU A 145 -13.72 1.28 3.68
CA LEU A 145 -12.73 0.61 2.82
C LEU A 145 -11.33 0.84 3.37
N ASN A 146 -10.99 2.11 3.67
CA ASN A 146 -9.70 2.49 4.24
C ASN A 146 -9.44 1.83 5.61
N TRP A 147 -10.46 1.65 6.44
CA TRP A 147 -10.32 0.94 7.71
C TRP A 147 -9.96 -0.54 7.52
N PHE A 148 -10.63 -1.24 6.59
CA PHE A 148 -10.30 -2.64 6.28
C PHE A 148 -8.90 -2.77 5.65
N ALA A 149 -8.57 -1.88 4.70
CA ALA A 149 -7.26 -1.84 4.07
C ALA A 149 -6.14 -1.58 5.10
N GLY A 150 -6.37 -0.63 6.03
CA GLY A 150 -5.46 -0.35 7.13
C GLY A 150 -5.22 -1.56 8.03
N ARG A 151 -6.28 -2.33 8.36
CA ARG A 151 -6.13 -3.58 9.12
C ARG A 151 -5.33 -4.63 8.35
N ILE A 152 -5.57 -4.79 7.06
CA ILE A 152 -4.80 -5.73 6.22
C ILE A 152 -3.32 -5.36 6.20
N LYS A 153 -3.02 -4.06 6.03
CA LYS A 153 -1.66 -3.53 6.04
C LYS A 153 -0.98 -3.75 7.40
N ALA A 154 -1.68 -3.45 8.49
CA ALA A 154 -1.16 -3.63 9.84
C ALA A 154 -0.80 -5.10 10.12
N VAL A 155 -1.62 -6.07 9.71
CA VAL A 155 -1.26 -7.49 9.86
C VAL A 155 -0.02 -7.84 9.02
N ALA A 156 0.09 -7.32 7.80
CA ALA A 156 1.29 -7.56 6.98
C ALA A 156 2.55 -6.97 7.63
N GLU A 157 2.45 -5.80 8.26
CA GLU A 157 3.53 -5.19 9.04
C GLU A 157 3.89 -6.04 10.27
N LEU A 158 2.90 -6.54 11.01
CA LEU A 158 3.11 -7.47 12.14
C LEU A 158 3.79 -8.78 11.70
N GLU A 159 3.43 -9.33 10.54
CA GLU A 159 4.08 -10.52 9.97
C GLU A 159 5.55 -10.24 9.60
N ASP A 160 5.85 -9.06 9.06
CA ASP A 160 7.20 -8.63 8.74
C ASP A 160 8.04 -8.44 10.01
N LEU A 161 7.52 -7.73 11.01
CA LEU A 161 8.15 -7.54 12.31
C LEU A 161 8.46 -8.88 12.99
N TYR A 162 7.54 -9.85 12.92
CA TYR A 162 7.81 -11.21 13.41
C TYR A 162 8.93 -11.88 12.61
N GLY A 163 8.96 -11.72 11.28
CA GLY A 163 10.03 -12.23 10.41
C GLY A 163 11.41 -11.67 10.76
N GLN A 164 11.48 -10.42 11.22
CA GLN A 164 12.71 -9.76 11.65
C GLN A 164 13.29 -10.37 12.95
N LEU A 165 12.49 -11.04 13.79
CA LEU A 165 12.99 -11.72 14.99
C LEU A 165 14.04 -12.79 14.67
N ALA A 166 13.90 -13.48 13.52
CA ALA A 166 14.85 -14.48 13.07
C ALA A 166 16.18 -13.88 12.57
N GLN A 167 16.23 -12.56 12.36
CA GLN A 167 17.42 -11.84 11.90
C GLN A 167 18.27 -11.28 13.06
N ILE A 168 17.82 -11.44 14.30
CA ILE A 168 18.57 -10.99 15.47
C ILE A 168 19.92 -11.74 15.52
N PRO A 169 21.05 -11.03 15.67
CA PRO A 169 22.36 -11.66 15.79
C PRO A 169 22.39 -12.62 16.97
N ASP A 170 22.99 -13.79 16.75
CA ASP A 170 23.10 -14.85 17.76
C ASP A 170 21.75 -15.33 18.34
N ILE A 171 20.63 -15.17 17.61
CA ILE A 171 19.29 -15.57 18.05
C ILE A 171 19.19 -17.04 18.44
N GLN A 172 20.02 -17.92 17.85
CA GLN A 172 20.11 -19.33 18.25
C GLN A 172 20.48 -19.48 19.73
N MET A 173 21.23 -18.54 20.30
CA MET A 173 21.58 -18.49 21.71
C MET A 173 20.40 -18.02 22.59
N ALA A 174 19.40 -17.34 22.02
CA ALA A 174 18.20 -16.95 22.75
C ALA A 174 17.28 -18.15 23.06
N GLY A 175 17.54 -19.34 22.48
CA GLY A 175 16.85 -20.59 22.79
C GLY A 175 15.50 -20.73 22.09
N GLN A 176 14.51 -21.32 22.77
CA GLN A 176 13.17 -21.48 22.19
C GLN A 176 12.51 -20.12 21.95
N LEU A 177 12.24 -19.81 20.68
CA LEU A 177 11.53 -18.60 20.27
C LEU A 177 10.03 -18.78 20.43
N ILE A 178 9.34 -17.67 20.70
CA ILE A 178 7.88 -17.59 20.83
C ILE A 178 7.31 -17.74 19.42
N SER A 179 6.35 -18.63 19.28
CA SER A 179 5.67 -18.91 18.03
C SER A 179 4.67 -17.80 17.64
N ARG A 180 4.36 -17.73 16.34
CA ARG A 180 3.30 -16.85 15.80
C ARG A 180 1.96 -17.05 16.53
N SER A 181 1.60 -18.30 16.80
CA SER A 181 0.38 -18.67 17.50
C SER A 181 0.36 -18.14 18.94
N GLU A 182 1.47 -18.24 19.67
CA GLU A 182 1.58 -17.70 21.04
C GLU A 182 1.46 -16.17 21.10
N LEU A 183 1.83 -15.47 20.02
CA LEU A 183 1.63 -14.02 19.88
C LEU A 183 0.22 -13.65 19.38
N GLY A 184 -0.56 -14.62 18.88
CA GLY A 184 -1.87 -14.39 18.27
C GLY A 184 -1.82 -13.86 16.84
N LEU A 185 -0.66 -13.92 16.17
CA LEU A 185 -0.51 -13.49 14.77
C LEU A 185 -1.31 -14.36 13.80
N ASP A 186 -1.38 -15.67 14.07
CA ASP A 186 -2.14 -16.59 13.22
C ASP A 186 -3.66 -16.31 13.27
N ALA A 187 -4.15 -15.84 14.42
CA ALA A 187 -5.54 -15.40 14.55
C ALA A 187 -5.78 -14.11 13.75
N ALA A 188 -4.91 -13.11 13.87
CA ALA A 188 -5.00 -11.86 13.11
C ALA A 188 -4.92 -12.12 11.59
N ALA A 189 -4.00 -12.97 11.14
CA ALA A 189 -3.90 -13.39 9.74
C ALA A 189 -5.14 -14.14 9.27
N GLY A 190 -5.70 -15.03 10.10
CA GLY A 190 -6.94 -15.75 9.82
C GLY A 190 -8.15 -14.82 9.67
N GLU A 191 -8.25 -13.78 10.48
CA GLU A 191 -9.33 -12.76 10.40
C GLU A 191 -9.32 -12.03 9.05
N ILE A 192 -8.14 -11.73 8.51
CA ILE A 192 -8.02 -10.95 7.27
C ILE A 192 -7.87 -11.81 6.01
N ALA A 193 -7.55 -13.10 6.12
CA ALA A 193 -7.19 -13.96 4.98
C ALA A 193 -8.26 -13.98 3.89
N ALA A 194 -9.54 -14.12 4.28
CA ALA A 194 -10.65 -14.19 3.34
C ALA A 194 -10.99 -12.83 2.68
N ILE A 195 -10.60 -11.72 3.32
CA ILE A 195 -11.00 -10.37 2.90
C ILE A 195 -9.86 -9.59 2.25
N ARG A 196 -8.60 -10.06 2.37
CA ARG A 196 -7.40 -9.42 1.82
C ARG A 196 -7.52 -9.15 0.32
N GLN A 197 -7.83 -10.18 -0.47
CA GLN A 197 -7.93 -10.03 -1.92
C GLN A 197 -9.16 -9.19 -2.31
N PRO A 198 -10.38 -9.46 -1.81
CA PRO A 198 -11.55 -8.65 -2.16
C PRO A 198 -11.42 -7.16 -1.82
N VAL A 199 -10.79 -6.83 -0.68
CA VAL A 199 -10.55 -5.43 -0.29
C VAL A 199 -9.52 -4.77 -1.20
N GLY A 200 -8.43 -5.45 -1.54
CA GLY A 200 -7.43 -4.92 -2.47
C GLY A 200 -7.97 -4.71 -3.90
N ASP A 201 -8.83 -5.60 -4.36
CA ASP A 201 -9.53 -5.45 -5.65
C ASP A 201 -10.48 -4.24 -5.61
N LEU A 202 -11.14 -4.01 -4.46
CA LEU A 202 -12.02 -2.87 -4.26
C LEU A 202 -11.25 -1.54 -4.19
N GLU A 203 -10.09 -1.48 -3.54
CA GLU A 203 -9.18 -0.32 -3.57
C GLU A 203 -8.74 0.01 -5.01
N THR A 204 -8.41 -1.04 -5.78
CA THR A 204 -8.07 -0.88 -7.20
C THR A 204 -9.23 -0.29 -7.99
N LEU A 205 -10.45 -0.76 -7.72
CA LEU A 205 -11.67 -0.27 -8.37
C LEU A 205 -11.97 1.20 -8.03
N VAL A 206 -11.78 1.61 -6.78
CA VAL A 206 -11.87 3.02 -6.37
C VAL A 206 -10.83 3.87 -7.10
N SER A 207 -9.57 3.43 -7.16
CA SER A 207 -8.53 4.13 -7.90
C SER A 207 -8.84 4.27 -9.40
N GLN A 208 -9.42 3.25 -10.02
CA GLN A 208 -9.89 3.32 -11.41
C GLN A 208 -11.04 4.32 -11.57
N SER A 209 -11.96 4.35 -10.61
CA SER A 209 -13.07 5.30 -10.58
C SER A 209 -12.58 6.75 -10.48
N ASP A 210 -11.58 7.03 -9.64
CA ASP A 210 -11.01 8.36 -9.48
C ASP A 210 -10.29 8.83 -10.75
N LYS A 211 -9.54 7.92 -11.40
CA LYS A 211 -8.91 8.21 -12.70
C LYS A 211 -9.95 8.55 -13.76
N LEU A 212 -11.04 7.79 -13.82
CA LEU A 212 -12.11 8.08 -14.77
C LEU A 212 -12.77 9.44 -14.49
N GLU A 213 -12.95 9.82 -13.22
CA GLU A 213 -13.47 11.15 -12.88
C GLU A 213 -12.52 12.27 -13.33
N ALA A 214 -11.21 12.11 -13.12
CA ALA A 214 -10.23 13.11 -13.57
C ALA A 214 -10.28 13.30 -15.09
N GLU A 215 -10.39 12.20 -15.84
CA GLU A 215 -10.58 12.28 -17.30
C GLU A 215 -11.93 12.91 -17.67
N LEU A 216 -13.00 12.68 -16.89
CA LEU A 216 -14.30 13.34 -17.12
C LEU A 216 -14.26 14.83 -16.81
N ASP A 217 -13.50 15.24 -15.80
CA ASP A 217 -13.27 16.65 -15.46
C ASP A 217 -12.57 17.37 -16.61
N GLU A 218 -11.53 16.76 -17.18
CA GLU A 218 -10.86 17.28 -18.37
C GLU A 218 -11.84 17.39 -19.55
N LEU A 219 -12.61 16.34 -19.80
CA LEU A 219 -13.56 16.28 -20.90
C LEU A 219 -14.68 17.32 -20.76
N TYR A 220 -15.23 17.47 -19.55
CA TYR A 220 -16.30 18.42 -19.25
C TYR A 220 -15.84 19.89 -19.32
N ALA A 221 -14.55 20.15 -19.14
CA ALA A 221 -13.97 21.48 -19.27
C ALA A 221 -13.74 21.91 -20.73
N VAL A 222 -13.80 20.98 -21.70
CA VAL A 222 -13.63 21.28 -23.12
C VAL A 222 -14.84 22.04 -23.66
N ASP A 223 -14.58 23.11 -24.42
CA ASP A 223 -15.61 23.82 -25.17
C ASP A 223 -16.14 22.93 -26.30
N PRO A 224 -17.44 22.57 -26.30
CA PRO A 224 -18.05 21.77 -27.37
C PRO A 224 -17.84 22.36 -28.77
N ASN A 225 -17.66 23.68 -28.87
CA ASN A 225 -17.59 24.40 -30.13
C ASN A 225 -16.16 24.47 -30.70
N ALA A 226 -15.15 24.08 -29.92
CA ALA A 226 -13.75 24.08 -30.35
C ALA A 226 -13.31 22.76 -31.01
N GLU A 227 -14.14 21.72 -30.95
CA GLU A 227 -13.75 20.34 -31.25
C GLU A 227 -14.68 19.64 -32.25
N ASP A 228 -14.17 18.63 -32.95
CA ASP A 228 -14.92 17.80 -33.91
C ASP A 228 -15.69 16.67 -33.18
N LEU A 229 -16.90 16.34 -33.67
CA LEU A 229 -17.76 15.22 -33.25
C LEU A 229 -17.00 13.91 -33.09
N GLY A 230 -15.98 13.69 -33.92
CA GLY A 230 -15.12 12.51 -33.88
C GLY A 230 -14.39 12.34 -32.54
N ARG A 231 -13.87 13.43 -31.97
CA ARG A 231 -13.09 13.41 -30.72
C ARG A 231 -13.97 13.13 -29.52
N VAL A 232 -15.16 13.75 -29.45
CA VAL A 232 -16.17 13.49 -28.42
C VAL A 232 -16.59 12.01 -28.38
N ARG A 233 -16.98 11.45 -29.52
CA ARG A 233 -17.40 10.04 -29.58
C ARG A 233 -16.26 9.09 -29.22
N SER A 234 -15.03 9.43 -29.64
CA SER A 234 -13.84 8.66 -29.29
C SER A 234 -13.45 8.74 -27.81
N ALA A 235 -13.93 9.76 -27.08
CA ALA A 235 -13.68 9.93 -25.65
C ALA A 235 -14.78 9.29 -24.77
N CYS A 236 -16.06 9.65 -24.97
CA CYS A 236 -17.15 9.16 -24.12
C CYS A 236 -17.39 7.66 -24.23
N GLY A 237 -17.26 7.08 -25.44
CA GLY A 237 -17.52 5.65 -25.66
C GLY A 237 -16.63 4.73 -24.82
N PRO A 238 -15.29 4.87 -24.88
CA PRO A 238 -14.37 4.11 -24.02
C PRO A 238 -14.54 4.39 -22.52
N MET A 239 -14.94 5.60 -22.12
CA MET A 239 -15.24 5.91 -20.73
C MET A 239 -16.48 5.17 -20.24
N LEU A 240 -17.56 5.17 -21.04
CA LEU A 240 -18.78 4.46 -20.71
C LEU A 240 -18.54 2.94 -20.62
N ALA A 241 -17.72 2.38 -21.51
CA ALA A 241 -17.31 0.98 -21.44
C ALA A 241 -16.58 0.67 -20.12
N ARG A 242 -15.55 1.46 -19.78
CA ARG A 242 -14.83 1.32 -18.50
C ARG A 242 -15.76 1.50 -17.29
N GLN A 243 -16.71 2.43 -17.37
CA GLN A 243 -17.71 2.66 -16.32
C GLN A 243 -18.57 1.41 -16.09
N ASN A 244 -19.05 0.79 -17.17
CA ASN A 244 -19.86 -0.43 -17.11
C ASN A 244 -19.04 -1.65 -16.62
N ASP A 245 -17.76 -1.73 -17.00
CA ASP A 245 -16.84 -2.74 -16.47
C ASP A 245 -16.68 -2.57 -14.96
N MET A 246 -16.53 -1.33 -14.46
CA MET A 246 -16.45 -1.06 -13.02
C MET A 246 -17.73 -1.40 -12.27
N ILE A 247 -18.90 -1.11 -12.83
CA ILE A 247 -20.20 -1.51 -12.24
C ILE A 247 -20.28 -3.03 -12.11
N THR A 248 -19.87 -3.75 -13.16
CA THR A 248 -19.86 -5.22 -13.19
C THR A 248 -18.87 -5.79 -12.17
N ALA A 249 -17.66 -5.22 -12.09
CA ALA A 249 -16.65 -5.61 -11.12
C ALA A 249 -17.10 -5.38 -9.67
N ALA A 250 -17.71 -4.23 -9.37
CA ALA A 250 -18.28 -3.93 -8.05
C ALA A 250 -19.33 -4.99 -7.66
N GLN A 251 -20.22 -5.33 -8.59
CA GLN A 251 -21.26 -6.32 -8.36
C GLN A 251 -20.69 -7.73 -8.11
N ALA A 252 -19.64 -8.10 -8.84
CA ALA A 252 -18.96 -9.39 -8.68
C ALA A 252 -18.17 -9.50 -7.37
N LEU A 253 -17.60 -8.40 -6.88
CA LEU A 253 -16.84 -8.36 -5.62
C LEU A 253 -17.73 -8.41 -4.38
N ARG A 254 -18.94 -7.87 -4.47
CA ARG A 254 -19.88 -7.74 -3.34
C ARG A 254 -20.02 -9.00 -2.46
N PRO A 255 -20.29 -10.21 -2.98
CA PRO A 255 -20.47 -11.39 -2.11
C PRO A 255 -19.20 -11.82 -1.35
N ALA A 256 -18.01 -11.42 -1.81
CA ALA A 256 -16.74 -11.77 -1.18
C ALA A 256 -16.32 -10.79 -0.07
N LEU A 257 -17.04 -9.68 0.11
CA LEU A 257 -16.71 -8.65 1.10
C LEU A 257 -17.36 -8.92 2.47
N PRO A 258 -16.82 -8.36 3.56
CA PRO A 258 -17.51 -8.29 4.85
C PRO A 258 -18.90 -7.67 4.73
N VAL A 259 -19.90 -8.22 5.44
CA VAL A 259 -21.31 -7.76 5.39
C VAL A 259 -21.46 -6.25 5.52
N SER A 260 -20.67 -5.64 6.40
CA SER A 260 -20.66 -4.19 6.58
C SER A 260 -20.26 -3.42 5.31
N LEU A 261 -19.24 -3.88 4.59
CA LEU A 261 -18.83 -3.30 3.31
C LEU A 261 -19.82 -3.62 2.19
N GLN A 262 -20.52 -4.75 2.23
CA GLN A 262 -21.51 -5.10 1.20
C GLN A 262 -22.68 -4.10 1.14
N SER A 263 -23.06 -3.53 2.28
CA SER A 263 -24.10 -2.51 2.37
C SER A 263 -23.60 -1.17 1.81
N ASP A 264 -22.42 -0.73 2.26
CA ASP A 264 -21.86 0.56 1.84
C ASP A 264 -21.48 0.56 0.35
N LEU A 265 -21.00 -0.58 -0.18
CA LEU A 265 -20.74 -0.77 -1.62
C LEU A 265 -21.98 -0.58 -2.49
N ALA A 266 -23.18 -0.89 -1.99
CA ALA A 266 -24.40 -0.72 -2.77
C ALA A 266 -24.69 0.76 -3.08
N GLY A 267 -24.42 1.65 -2.12
CA GLY A 267 -24.55 3.10 -2.33
C GLY A 267 -23.50 3.61 -3.32
N TRP A 268 -22.25 3.16 -3.18
CA TRP A 268 -21.18 3.51 -4.09
C TRP A 268 -21.44 3.01 -5.54
N GLN A 269 -21.97 1.79 -5.68
CA GLN A 269 -22.37 1.22 -6.98
C GLN A 269 -23.53 2.00 -7.62
N ALA A 270 -24.47 2.53 -6.83
CA ALA A 270 -25.50 3.42 -7.34
C ALA A 270 -24.89 4.72 -7.90
N GLY A 271 -23.88 5.28 -7.23
CA GLY A 271 -23.07 6.38 -7.75
C GLY A 271 -22.39 6.05 -9.08
N LEU A 272 -21.81 4.85 -9.21
CA LEU A 272 -21.26 4.40 -10.50
C LEU A 272 -22.33 4.34 -11.59
N THR A 273 -23.53 3.87 -11.26
CA THR A 273 -24.63 3.76 -12.23
C THR A 273 -25.09 5.14 -12.70
N GLU A 274 -25.23 6.08 -11.76
CA GLU A 274 -25.60 7.46 -12.07
C GLU A 274 -24.53 8.18 -12.89
N ARG A 275 -23.24 7.89 -12.67
CA ARG A 275 -22.16 8.42 -13.52
C ARG A 275 -22.23 7.88 -14.95
N ALA A 276 -22.69 6.66 -15.17
CA ALA A 276 -22.91 6.16 -16.54
C ALA A 276 -23.98 6.99 -17.27
N VAL A 277 -25.08 7.32 -16.59
CA VAL A 277 -26.14 8.21 -17.11
C VAL A 277 -25.57 9.60 -17.44
N PHE A 278 -24.68 10.12 -16.59
CA PHE A 278 -23.98 11.37 -16.87
C PHE A 278 -23.12 11.29 -18.14
N ILE A 279 -22.30 10.25 -18.31
CA ILE A 279 -21.43 10.09 -19.48
C ILE A 279 -22.25 10.01 -20.77
N GLU A 280 -23.37 9.27 -20.75
CA GLU A 280 -24.29 9.19 -21.88
C GLU A 280 -24.91 10.55 -22.20
N ALA A 281 -25.44 11.26 -21.19
CA ALA A 281 -26.01 12.58 -21.37
C ALA A 281 -24.99 13.60 -21.89
N LEU A 282 -23.72 13.49 -21.48
CA LEU A 282 -22.64 14.37 -21.93
C LEU A 282 -22.35 14.16 -23.41
N GLN A 283 -22.28 12.90 -23.84
CA GLN A 283 -22.13 12.55 -25.25
C GLN A 283 -23.28 13.09 -26.11
N GLU A 284 -24.52 12.98 -25.63
CA GLU A 284 -25.69 13.49 -26.34
C GLU A 284 -25.71 15.02 -26.40
N TRP A 285 -25.42 15.69 -25.27
CA TRP A 285 -25.36 17.14 -25.19
C TRP A 285 -24.35 17.73 -26.17
N TRP A 286 -23.16 17.13 -26.26
CA TRP A 286 -22.15 17.54 -27.22
C TRP A 286 -22.56 17.28 -28.67
N ARG A 287 -23.17 16.13 -28.96
CA ARG A 287 -23.70 15.85 -30.30
C ARG A 287 -24.68 16.94 -30.74
N ASP A 288 -25.63 17.29 -29.89
CA ASP A 288 -26.66 18.28 -30.22
C ASP A 288 -26.08 19.70 -30.31
N SER A 289 -25.07 20.03 -29.48
CA SER A 289 -24.34 21.30 -29.57
C SER A 289 -23.63 21.48 -30.91
N ILE A 290 -23.02 20.42 -31.44
CA ILE A 290 -22.33 20.49 -32.74
C ILE A 290 -23.33 20.57 -33.90
N LEU A 291 -24.44 19.82 -33.83
CA LEU A 291 -25.51 19.91 -34.83
C LEU A 291 -26.15 21.30 -34.85
N LEU A 292 -26.33 21.93 -33.69
CA LEU A 292 -26.73 23.34 -33.57
C LEU A 292 -25.76 24.26 -34.33
N GLN A 293 -24.44 24.12 -34.12
CA GLN A 293 -23.46 24.95 -34.83
C GLN A 293 -23.50 24.74 -36.34
N GLN A 294 -23.68 23.51 -36.82
CA GLN A 294 -23.80 23.22 -38.25
C GLN A 294 -25.04 23.87 -38.85
N SER A 295 -26.19 23.78 -38.16
CA SER A 295 -27.43 24.46 -38.56
C SER A 295 -27.26 25.98 -38.58
N LEU A 296 -26.61 26.56 -37.58
CA LEU A 296 -26.31 27.99 -37.52
C LEU A 296 -25.40 28.43 -38.66
N ALA A 297 -24.31 27.69 -38.94
CA ALA A 297 -23.40 27.98 -40.03
C ALA A 297 -24.11 27.93 -41.40
N SER A 298 -25.02 26.97 -41.59
CA SER A 298 -25.88 26.91 -42.78
C SER A 298 -26.78 28.15 -42.89
N ALA A 299 -27.45 28.54 -41.81
CA ALA A 299 -28.31 29.73 -41.77
C ALA A 299 -27.53 31.01 -42.06
N VAL A 300 -26.31 31.17 -41.53
CA VAL A 300 -25.44 32.33 -41.81
C VAL A 300 -25.10 32.41 -43.30
N LYS A 301 -24.73 31.28 -43.91
CA LYS A 301 -24.40 31.21 -45.34
C LYS A 301 -25.60 31.55 -46.21
N ASP A 302 -26.76 31.00 -45.89
CA ASP A 302 -28.00 31.26 -46.61
C ASP A 302 -28.46 32.71 -46.45
N ARG A 303 -28.33 33.29 -45.25
CA ARG A 303 -28.58 34.73 -44.99
C ARG A 303 -27.71 35.61 -45.88
N ALA A 304 -26.40 35.38 -45.89
CA ALA A 304 -25.45 36.16 -46.68
C ALA A 304 -25.74 36.04 -48.19
N THR A 305 -26.06 34.83 -48.65
CA THR A 305 -26.40 34.56 -50.05
C THR A 305 -27.71 35.25 -50.45
N ALA A 306 -28.74 35.18 -49.60
CA ALA A 306 -30.00 35.88 -49.82
C ALA A 306 -29.81 37.40 -49.88
N LYS A 307 -29.06 38.00 -48.92
CA LYS A 307 -28.76 39.44 -48.92
C LYS A 307 -28.05 39.87 -50.21
N ARG A 308 -27.07 39.09 -50.67
CA ARG A 308 -26.38 39.35 -51.94
C ARG A 308 -27.33 39.33 -53.14
N TYR A 309 -28.20 38.31 -53.28
CA TYR A 309 -29.16 38.27 -54.39
C TYR A 309 -30.19 39.40 -54.33
N ILE A 310 -30.54 39.90 -53.13
CA ILE A 310 -31.38 41.09 -52.98
C ILE A 310 -30.63 42.33 -53.50
N GLU A 311 -29.38 42.52 -53.12
CA GLU A 311 -28.54 43.62 -53.60
C GLU A 311 -28.36 43.58 -55.12
N ASP A 312 -28.00 42.42 -55.67
CA ASP A 312 -27.89 42.19 -57.11
C ASP A 312 -29.23 42.52 -57.80
N SER A 313 -30.37 42.04 -57.26
CA SER A 313 -31.71 42.33 -57.80
C SER A 313 -32.08 43.80 -57.79
N LEU A 314 -31.62 44.57 -56.80
CA LEU A 314 -31.90 46.00 -56.71
C LEU A 314 -31.05 46.82 -57.69
N ALA A 315 -29.90 46.28 -58.11
CA ALA A 315 -28.99 46.91 -59.06
C ALA A 315 -29.28 46.54 -60.53
N GLU A 316 -30.12 45.54 -60.79
CA GLU A 316 -30.40 45.02 -62.14
C GLU A 316 -31.39 45.90 -62.92
N GLU A 317 -31.06 46.18 -64.18
CA GLU A 317 -31.90 46.99 -65.08
C GLU A 317 -32.89 46.12 -65.87
N ASN A 318 -32.56 44.83 -66.09
CA ASN A 318 -33.46 43.88 -66.73
C ASN A 318 -34.46 43.29 -65.73
N VAL A 319 -35.74 43.64 -65.91
CA VAL A 319 -36.85 43.21 -65.02
C VAL A 319 -36.98 41.70 -64.88
N GLU A 320 -36.72 40.93 -65.95
CA GLU A 320 -36.81 39.46 -65.91
C GLU A 320 -35.67 38.87 -65.07
N THR A 321 -34.44 39.36 -65.25
CA THR A 321 -33.28 38.97 -64.45
C THR A 321 -33.44 39.36 -62.98
N ALA A 322 -33.91 40.59 -62.71
CA ALA A 322 -34.21 41.06 -61.37
C ALA A 322 -35.26 40.17 -60.66
N TYR A 323 -36.32 39.79 -61.38
CA TYR A 323 -37.34 38.88 -60.85
C TYR A 323 -36.75 37.51 -60.48
N LEU A 324 -35.88 36.94 -61.32
CA LEU A 324 -35.20 35.68 -61.02
C LEU A 324 -34.31 35.80 -59.78
N TRP A 325 -33.52 36.87 -59.64
CA TRP A 325 -32.67 37.09 -58.46
C TRP A 325 -33.48 37.27 -57.18
N THR A 326 -34.59 38.02 -57.24
CA THR A 326 -35.53 38.12 -56.12
C THR A 326 -36.09 36.75 -55.71
N LYS A 327 -36.48 35.91 -56.69
CA LYS A 327 -36.98 34.55 -56.40
C LYS A 327 -35.92 33.65 -55.80
N THR A 328 -34.67 33.74 -56.29
CA THR A 328 -33.53 33.01 -55.71
C THR A 328 -33.24 33.48 -54.28
N ALA A 329 -33.26 34.78 -54.01
CA ALA A 329 -33.12 35.31 -52.65
C ALA A 329 -34.20 34.78 -51.70
N GLU A 330 -35.45 34.70 -52.16
CA GLU A 330 -36.56 34.15 -51.37
C GLU A 330 -36.36 32.67 -51.04
N GLN A 331 -35.82 31.87 -51.97
CA GLN A 331 -35.46 30.47 -51.72
C GLN A 331 -34.37 30.34 -50.64
N TYR A 332 -33.31 31.15 -50.71
CA TYR A 332 -32.27 31.15 -49.66
C TYR A 332 -32.82 31.63 -48.31
N ARG A 333 -33.75 32.59 -48.30
CA ARG A 333 -34.42 33.03 -47.06
C ARG A 333 -35.24 31.90 -46.43
N LEU A 334 -35.96 31.12 -47.23
CA LEU A 334 -36.68 29.93 -46.74
C LEU A 334 -35.73 28.85 -46.23
N SER A 335 -34.63 28.58 -46.95
CA SER A 335 -33.58 27.63 -46.52
C SER A 335 -32.97 28.04 -45.19
N MET A 336 -32.67 29.34 -45.01
CA MET A 336 -32.21 29.90 -43.74
C MET A 336 -33.21 29.64 -42.61
N THR A 337 -34.51 29.91 -42.82
CA THR A 337 -35.54 29.65 -41.81
C THR A 337 -35.58 28.18 -41.41
N SER A 338 -35.55 27.25 -42.37
CA SER A 338 -35.50 25.82 -42.07
C SER A 338 -34.24 25.42 -41.30
N ALA A 339 -33.08 25.99 -41.63
CA ALA A 339 -31.85 25.76 -40.87
C ALA A 339 -31.97 26.25 -39.41
N LEU A 340 -32.63 27.38 -39.17
CA LEU A 340 -32.89 27.89 -37.81
C LEU A 340 -33.92 27.04 -37.05
N GLU A 341 -34.93 26.47 -37.72
CA GLU A 341 -35.84 25.51 -37.10
C GLU A 341 -35.10 24.27 -36.59
N PHE A 342 -34.18 23.72 -37.40
CA PHE A 342 -33.30 22.63 -36.95
C PHE A 342 -32.41 23.06 -35.78
N ALA A 343 -31.84 24.26 -35.82
CA ALA A 343 -31.06 24.81 -34.71
C ALA A 343 -31.88 24.83 -33.41
N ASN A 344 -33.13 25.30 -33.44
CA ASN A 344 -34.01 25.32 -32.26
C ASN A 344 -34.38 23.93 -31.75
N ILE A 345 -34.53 22.93 -32.65
CA ILE A 345 -34.68 21.52 -32.23
C ILE A 345 -33.45 21.05 -31.44
N TYR A 346 -32.25 21.36 -31.93
CA TYR A 346 -31.01 20.98 -31.25
C TYR A 346 -30.81 21.74 -29.92
N ILE A 347 -31.21 23.01 -29.84
CA ILE A 347 -31.25 23.79 -28.59
C ILE A 347 -32.12 23.10 -27.55
N SER A 348 -33.36 22.73 -27.92
CA SER A 348 -34.28 22.06 -27.01
C SER A 348 -33.70 20.75 -26.47
N ARG A 349 -33.11 19.92 -27.35
CA ARG A 349 -32.47 18.66 -26.95
C ARG A 349 -31.23 18.88 -26.08
N ALA A 350 -30.37 19.83 -26.43
CA ALA A 350 -29.21 20.17 -25.62
C ALA A 350 -29.62 20.66 -24.23
N ASN A 351 -30.66 21.49 -24.11
CA ASN A 351 -31.18 21.96 -22.83
C ASN A 351 -31.75 20.83 -21.97
N GLU A 352 -32.42 19.84 -22.57
CA GLU A 352 -32.85 18.63 -21.87
C GLU A 352 -31.65 17.89 -21.24
N LYS A 353 -30.57 17.68 -22.02
CA LYS A 353 -29.37 16.98 -21.54
C LYS A 353 -28.60 17.81 -20.51
N ALA A 354 -28.54 19.13 -20.66
CA ALA A 354 -27.98 20.02 -19.65
C ALA A 354 -28.69 19.86 -18.29
N GLY A 355 -30.01 19.70 -18.30
CA GLY A 355 -30.80 19.40 -17.09
C GLY A 355 -30.38 18.08 -16.43
N ILE A 356 -30.20 17.01 -17.22
CA ILE A 356 -29.70 15.73 -16.70
C ILE A 356 -28.30 15.89 -16.10
N LEU A 357 -27.37 16.51 -16.84
CA LEU A 357 -25.98 16.72 -16.42
C LEU A 357 -25.88 17.51 -15.11
N ASN A 358 -26.69 18.57 -14.96
CA ASN A 358 -26.72 19.40 -13.75
C ASN A 358 -27.27 18.67 -12.52
N ASN A 359 -28.10 17.64 -12.70
CA ASN A 359 -28.68 16.86 -11.61
C ASN A 359 -27.85 15.62 -11.26
N SER A 360 -27.40 14.88 -12.27
CA SER A 360 -26.68 13.62 -12.08
C SER A 360 -25.28 13.85 -11.53
N ARG A 361 -24.60 14.90 -11.97
CA ARG A 361 -23.20 15.14 -11.60
C ARG A 361 -22.96 15.37 -10.11
N PRO A 362 -23.66 16.30 -9.45
CA PRO A 362 -23.55 16.43 -8.01
C PRO A 362 -23.96 15.15 -7.28
N ALA A 363 -25.03 14.49 -7.74
CA ALA A 363 -25.58 13.30 -7.10
C ALA A 363 -24.59 12.12 -7.09
N TYR A 364 -24.01 11.78 -8.25
CA TYR A 364 -23.04 10.68 -8.32
C TYR A 364 -21.76 11.02 -7.56
N ARG A 365 -21.31 12.29 -7.59
CA ARG A 365 -20.09 12.70 -6.88
C ARG A 365 -20.22 12.51 -5.38
N VAL A 366 -21.35 12.88 -4.78
CA VAL A 366 -21.64 12.58 -3.36
C VAL A 366 -21.59 11.08 -3.10
N ALA A 367 -22.26 10.28 -3.93
CA ALA A 367 -22.31 8.82 -3.76
C ALA A 367 -20.92 8.15 -3.88
N LEU A 368 -20.02 8.74 -4.67
CA LEU A 368 -18.65 8.29 -4.84
C LEU A 368 -17.66 8.89 -3.82
N GLY A 369 -18.13 9.69 -2.85
CA GLY A 369 -17.28 10.32 -1.83
C GLY A 369 -16.48 11.53 -2.32
N MET A 370 -16.95 12.18 -3.37
CA MET A 370 -16.32 13.33 -4.02
C MET A 370 -17.05 14.64 -3.69
N ASP A 371 -16.38 15.77 -3.91
CA ASP A 371 -16.99 17.11 -3.74
C ASP A 371 -18.13 17.31 -4.76
N PRO A 372 -19.38 17.60 -4.33
CA PRO A 372 -20.50 17.88 -5.22
C PRO A 372 -20.41 19.20 -5.97
N ALA A 373 -19.51 20.12 -5.58
CA ALA A 373 -19.41 21.43 -6.18
C ALA A 373 -18.96 21.34 -7.65
N VAL A 374 -19.91 21.51 -8.56
CA VAL A 374 -19.68 21.53 -10.01
C VAL A 374 -20.37 22.73 -10.64
N ARG A 375 -19.72 23.32 -11.64
CA ARG A 375 -20.29 24.43 -12.39
C ARG A 375 -21.44 23.89 -13.26
N PRO A 376 -22.65 24.46 -13.18
CA PRO A 376 -23.76 24.02 -14.01
C PRO A 376 -23.59 24.47 -15.46
N ILE A 377 -24.15 23.68 -16.39
CA ILE A 377 -24.34 24.07 -17.79
C ILE A 377 -25.56 24.99 -17.87
N GLY A 378 -25.36 26.19 -18.41
CA GLY A 378 -26.43 27.15 -18.64
C GLY A 378 -27.31 26.77 -19.83
N PRO A 379 -28.60 27.16 -19.84
CA PRO A 379 -29.48 26.93 -20.98
C PRO A 379 -29.03 27.75 -22.20
N ILE A 380 -29.21 27.18 -23.38
CA ILE A 380 -29.02 27.85 -24.66
C ILE A 380 -30.35 28.51 -25.04
N GLU A 381 -30.31 29.78 -25.43
CA GLU A 381 -31.49 30.55 -25.84
C GLU A 381 -31.95 30.15 -27.25
N GLU A 382 -33.28 30.15 -27.47
CA GLU A 382 -33.86 29.93 -28.80
C GLU A 382 -33.54 31.08 -29.75
N ILE A 383 -33.36 30.74 -31.02
CA ILE A 383 -33.05 31.70 -32.08
C ILE A 383 -34.35 32.13 -32.75
N VAL A 384 -34.60 33.44 -32.73
CA VAL A 384 -35.75 34.06 -33.43
C VAL A 384 -35.33 34.39 -34.87
N PRO A 385 -35.99 33.83 -35.90
CA PRO A 385 -35.60 34.03 -37.30
C PRO A 385 -35.55 35.49 -37.75
N GLU A 386 -36.49 36.31 -37.29
CA GLU A 386 -36.54 37.74 -37.61
C GLU A 386 -35.34 38.49 -37.02
N ALA A 387 -35.00 38.22 -35.76
CA ALA A 387 -33.83 38.82 -35.12
C ALA A 387 -32.53 38.38 -35.81
N PHE A 388 -32.46 37.10 -36.20
CA PHE A 388 -31.31 36.56 -36.93
C PHE A 388 -31.11 37.19 -38.32
N TRP A 389 -32.21 37.44 -39.04
CA TRP A 389 -32.17 38.12 -40.34
C TRP A 389 -31.65 39.56 -40.23
N LEU A 390 -32.11 40.27 -39.19
CA LEU A 390 -31.80 41.68 -38.94
C LEU A 390 -30.44 41.91 -38.30
N ALA A 391 -29.82 40.90 -37.70
CA ALA A 391 -28.47 41.01 -37.18
C ALA A 391 -27.47 41.40 -38.29
N GLU A 392 -26.54 42.30 -37.96
CA GLU A 392 -25.51 42.81 -38.88
C GLU A 392 -24.62 41.69 -39.42
#